data_AF-A0A947ZE01-F1
#
_entry.id   AF-A0A947ZE01-F1
#
_cell.length_a   1.000
_cell.length_b   1.000
_cell.length_c   1.000
_cell.angle_alpha   90.00
_cell.angle_beta   90.00
_cell.angle_gamma   90.00
#
_symmetry.space_group_name_H-M   'P 1'
#
loop_
_entity.id
_entity.type
_entity.pdbx_description
1 polymer ?
#
loop_
_entity_poly.entity_id
_entity_poly.type
_entity_poly.pdbx_seq_one_letter_code
_entity_poly.pdbx_strand_id
1 'polypeptide(L)'
;PLPREVRVLLLGLSMIILCRAGMKAALTIYLPTFLTARGQSLWMAGLALSLLQFSGTAGVFAAGIVSDRLGRRRSLLIMNVGAPLLMLIFLVTPAFMQLPLFAVMGLFVFGTGPVILSEVHQLKRPDMAYINGLYMTLNFVLNSLMILLVGLGADTIGYISTWWIAMIIAFVAVPMTFILKEDQRG
;
A
#
# COMPACT_ATOMS: atom_id res chain seq x y z
N PRO A 1 -17.51 8.15 -23.89
CA PRO A 1 -17.46 8.65 -22.49
C PRO A 1 -17.53 7.45 -21.52
N LEU A 2 -16.69 7.41 -20.48
CA LEU A 2 -16.64 6.27 -19.55
C LEU A 2 -17.95 6.12 -18.76
N PRO A 3 -18.50 4.90 -18.64
CA PRO A 3 -19.70 4.66 -17.84
C PRO A 3 -19.50 5.06 -16.38
N ARG A 4 -20.60 5.43 -15.72
CA ARG A 4 -20.56 5.91 -14.32
C ARG A 4 -19.89 4.89 -13.39
N GLU A 5 -20.14 3.60 -13.59
CA GLU A 5 -19.56 2.53 -12.78
C GLU A 5 -18.03 2.47 -12.88
N VAL A 6 -17.48 2.56 -14.10
CA VAL A 6 -16.03 2.55 -14.32
C VAL A 6 -15.39 3.79 -13.70
N ARG A 7 -16.02 4.96 -13.84
CA ARG A 7 -15.53 6.20 -13.22
C ARG A 7 -15.51 6.11 -11.69
N VAL A 8 -16.58 5.62 -11.07
CA VAL A 8 -16.66 5.45 -9.62
C VAL A 8 -15.62 4.44 -9.12
N LEU A 9 -15.43 3.32 -9.83
CA LEU A 9 -14.39 2.34 -9.51
C LEU A 9 -12.99 2.97 -9.56
N LEU A 10 -12.63 3.60 -10.68
CA LEU A 10 -11.31 4.20 -10.85
C LEU A 10 -11.05 5.32 -9.83
N LEU A 11 -12.06 6.12 -9.49
CA LEU A 11 -11.96 7.14 -8.44
C LEU A 11 -11.72 6.49 -7.07
N GLY A 12 -12.50 5.46 -6.72
CA GLY A 12 -12.33 4.70 -5.47
C GLY A 12 -10.93 4.10 -5.33
N LEU A 13 -10.45 3.44 -6.39
CA LEU A 13 -9.11 2.86 -6.42
C LEU A 13 -8.02 3.94 -6.34
N SER A 14 -8.20 5.06 -7.03
CA SER A 14 -7.25 6.18 -6.98
C SER A 14 -7.12 6.76 -5.57
N MET A 15 -8.22 6.91 -4.84
CA MET A 15 -8.20 7.38 -3.46
C MET A 15 -7.48 6.40 -2.54
N ILE A 16 -7.74 5.10 -2.68
CA ILE A 16 -7.05 4.05 -1.90
C ILE A 16 -5.54 4.05 -2.21
N ILE A 17 -5.17 4.11 -3.49
CA ILE A 17 -3.77 4.15 -3.94
C ILE A 17 -3.07 5.37 -3.35
N LEU A 18 -3.67 6.56 -3.50
CA LEU A 18 -3.09 7.80 -3.01
C LEU A 18 -2.87 7.78 -1.49
N CYS A 19 -3.87 7.35 -0.72
CA CYS A 19 -3.77 7.28 0.74
C CYS A 19 -2.67 6.32 1.20
N ARG A 20 -2.50 5.18 0.51
CA ARG A 20 -1.46 4.20 0.86
C ARG A 20 -0.08 4.53 0.31
N ALA A 21 0.00 5.32 -0.76
CA ALA A 21 1.25 5.53 -1.49
C ALA A 21 2.35 6.13 -0.61
N GLY A 22 2.00 6.98 0.37
CA GLY A 22 2.98 7.61 1.26
C GLY A 22 3.65 6.60 2.18
N MET A 23 2.84 5.77 2.84
CA MET A 23 3.33 4.65 3.65
C MET A 23 4.16 3.67 2.81
N LYS A 24 3.68 3.33 1.60
CA LYS A 24 4.43 2.45 0.70
C LYS A 24 5.79 3.04 0.35
N ALA A 25 5.85 4.31 -0.06
CA ALA A 25 7.08 5.01 -0.38
C ALA A 25 8.05 5.06 0.82
N ALA A 26 7.54 5.38 2.01
CA ALA A 26 8.31 5.37 3.25
C ALA A 26 8.98 4.00 3.47
N LEU A 27 8.22 2.92 3.35
CA LEU A 27 8.70 1.56 3.63
C LEU A 27 9.57 0.96 2.52
N THR A 28 9.38 1.32 1.26
CA THR A 28 10.06 0.65 0.13
C THR A 28 11.21 1.45 -0.47
N ILE A 29 11.21 2.77 -0.30
CA ILE A 29 12.24 3.67 -0.88
C ILE A 29 13.07 4.29 0.23
N TYR A 30 12.41 4.85 1.25
CA TYR A 30 13.07 5.62 2.29
C TYR A 30 13.45 4.81 3.53
N LEU A 31 13.10 3.52 3.60
CA LEU A 31 13.34 2.69 4.78
C LEU A 31 14.82 2.56 5.14
N PRO A 32 15.73 2.27 4.19
CA PRO A 32 17.14 2.19 4.55
C PRO A 32 17.67 3.51 5.10
N THR A 33 17.30 4.62 4.47
CA THR A 33 17.68 5.97 4.90
C THR A 33 17.13 6.32 6.28
N PHE A 34 15.88 5.95 6.56
CA PHE A 34 15.27 6.13 7.88
C PHE A 34 16.02 5.36 8.97
N LEU A 35 16.39 4.11 8.70
CA LEU A 35 17.09 3.26 9.65
C LEU A 35 18.53 3.74 9.89
N THR A 36 19.25 4.12 8.83
CA THR A 36 20.61 4.66 8.96
C THR A 36 20.62 6.01 9.67
N ALA A 37 19.62 6.87 9.42
CA ALA A 37 19.44 8.12 10.16
C ALA A 37 19.17 7.89 11.66
N ARG A 38 18.61 6.74 12.04
CA ARG A 38 18.44 6.29 13.44
C ARG A 38 19.65 5.55 14.01
N GLY A 39 20.80 5.57 13.32
CA GLY A 39 22.04 4.96 13.78
C GLY A 39 22.15 3.46 13.54
N GLN A 40 21.24 2.85 12.76
CA GLN A 40 21.39 1.45 12.33
C GLN A 40 22.48 1.32 11.26
N SER A 41 23.12 0.15 11.20
CA SER A 41 24.10 -0.14 10.15
C SER A 41 23.43 -0.26 8.78
N LEU A 42 24.19 0.05 7.72
CA LEU A 42 23.72 -0.10 6.34
C LEU A 42 23.32 -1.55 6.03
N TRP A 43 24.05 -2.52 6.59
CA TRP A 43 23.72 -3.95 6.48
C TRP A 43 22.37 -4.29 7.09
N MET A 44 22.09 -3.82 8.30
CA MET A 44 20.80 -4.04 8.96
C MET A 44 19.65 -3.39 8.18
N ALA A 45 19.87 -2.17 7.69
CA ALA A 45 18.91 -1.44 6.87
C ALA A 45 18.60 -2.17 5.54
N GLY A 46 19.63 -2.72 4.88
CA GLY A 46 19.47 -3.52 3.67
C GLY A 46 18.77 -4.86 3.91
N LEU A 47 19.08 -5.54 5.02
CA LEU A 47 18.38 -6.76 5.44
C LEU A 47 16.91 -6.50 5.74
N ALA A 48 16.60 -5.40 6.44
CA ALA A 48 15.23 -5.00 6.72
C ALA A 48 14.41 -4.80 5.45
N LEU A 49 14.95 -4.05 4.48
CA LEU A 49 14.27 -3.82 3.20
C LEU A 49 14.12 -5.13 2.40
N SER A 50 15.16 -5.96 2.37
CA SER A 50 15.11 -7.26 1.69
C SER A 50 14.05 -8.17 2.28
N LEU A 51 13.96 -8.25 3.61
CA LEU A 51 12.97 -9.05 4.32
C LEU A 51 11.54 -8.52 4.10
N LEU A 52 11.36 -7.20 4.09
CA LEU A 52 10.09 -6.55 3.75
C LEU A 52 9.66 -6.90 2.31
N GLN A 53 10.56 -6.85 1.34
CA GLN A 53 10.27 -7.15 -0.06
C GLN A 53 9.99 -8.64 -0.28
N PHE A 54 10.78 -9.51 0.35
CA PHE A 54 10.62 -10.96 0.27
C PHE A 54 9.28 -11.40 0.87
N SER A 55 8.97 -10.95 2.08
CA SER A 55 7.67 -11.19 2.70
C SER A 55 6.53 -10.53 1.92
N GLY A 56 6.75 -9.34 1.35
CA GLY A 56 5.81 -8.70 0.44
C GLY A 56 5.43 -9.55 -0.76
N THR A 57 6.41 -10.23 -1.35
CA THR A 57 6.18 -11.18 -2.44
C THR A 57 5.30 -12.34 -1.98
N ALA A 58 5.56 -12.94 -0.81
CA ALA A 58 4.66 -13.95 -0.22
C ALA A 58 3.26 -13.38 0.05
N GLY A 59 3.19 -12.13 0.48
CA GLY A 59 1.95 -11.38 0.71
C GLY A 59 1.10 -11.21 -0.55
N VAL A 60 1.72 -11.00 -1.71
CA VAL A 60 1.02 -10.92 -3.01
C VAL A 60 0.31 -12.23 -3.33
N PHE A 61 0.98 -13.37 -3.12
CA PHE A 61 0.35 -14.69 -3.32
C PHE A 61 -0.77 -14.95 -2.31
N ALA A 62 -0.50 -14.71 -1.03
CA ALA A 62 -1.49 -14.87 0.04
C ALA A 62 -2.72 -13.98 -0.20
N ALA A 63 -2.50 -12.73 -0.60
CA ALA A 63 -3.56 -11.77 -0.90
C ALA A 63 -4.50 -12.25 -2.01
N GLY A 64 -3.98 -12.88 -3.07
CA GLY A 64 -4.80 -13.49 -4.11
C GLY A 64 -5.73 -14.56 -3.54
N ILE A 65 -5.18 -15.53 -2.81
CA ILE A 65 -5.95 -16.63 -2.21
C ILE A 65 -6.99 -16.09 -1.21
N VAL A 66 -6.59 -15.16 -0.35
CA VAL A 66 -7.46 -14.55 0.67
C VAL A 66 -8.57 -13.74 0.01
N SER A 67 -8.26 -12.98 -1.03
CA SER A 67 -9.24 -12.23 -1.84
C SER A 67 -10.24 -13.14 -2.56
N ASP A 68 -9.78 -14.27 -3.08
CA ASP A 68 -10.67 -15.22 -3.73
C ASP A 68 -11.61 -15.94 -2.75
N ARG A 69 -11.23 -16.08 -1.47
CA ARG A 69 -12.05 -16.73 -0.44
C ARG A 69 -12.94 -15.78 0.35
N LEU A 70 -12.40 -14.65 0.81
CA LEU A 70 -13.09 -13.69 1.69
C LEU A 70 -13.82 -12.59 0.92
N GLY A 71 -13.57 -12.47 -0.39
CA GLY A 71 -14.00 -11.34 -1.19
C GLY A 71 -13.00 -10.19 -1.12
N ARG A 72 -12.91 -9.45 -2.22
CA ARG A 72 -11.89 -8.44 -2.46
C ARG A 72 -11.98 -7.24 -1.53
N ARG A 73 -13.20 -6.72 -1.31
CA ARG A 73 -13.45 -5.61 -0.38
C ARG A 73 -12.94 -5.92 1.02
N ARG A 74 -13.23 -7.11 1.55
CA ARG A 74 -12.79 -7.55 2.89
C ARG A 74 -11.28 -7.72 2.94
N SER A 75 -10.69 -8.30 1.91
CA SER A 75 -9.23 -8.43 1.81
C SER A 75 -8.53 -7.07 1.76
N LEU A 76 -9.06 -6.10 1.01
CA LEU A 76 -8.55 -4.73 1.01
C LEU A 76 -8.69 -4.09 2.39
N LEU A 77 -9.81 -4.26 3.09
CA LEU A 77 -9.98 -3.75 4.45
C LEU A 77 -8.93 -4.32 5.41
N ILE A 78 -8.73 -5.65 5.40
CA ILE A 78 -7.70 -6.31 6.22
C ILE A 78 -6.32 -5.71 5.95
N MET A 79 -5.97 -5.49 4.68
CA MET A 79 -4.68 -4.89 4.30
C MET A 79 -4.59 -3.39 4.58
N ASN A 80 -5.70 -2.67 4.50
CA ASN A 80 -5.80 -1.23 4.77
C ASN A 80 -5.77 -0.91 6.26
N VAL A 81 -6.15 -1.86 7.12
CA VAL A 81 -6.00 -1.75 8.58
C VAL A 81 -4.65 -2.32 9.01
N GLY A 82 -4.29 -3.51 8.53
CA GLY A 82 -3.10 -4.24 8.98
C GLY A 82 -1.80 -3.49 8.67
N ALA A 83 -1.63 -2.96 7.46
CA ALA A 83 -0.41 -2.26 7.08
C ALA A 83 -0.11 -1.00 7.94
N PRO A 84 -1.03 -0.01 8.07
CA PRO A 84 -0.75 1.16 8.90
C PRO A 84 -0.70 0.82 10.40
N LEU A 85 -1.41 -0.21 10.87
CA LEU A 85 -1.29 -0.68 12.25
C LEU A 85 0.11 -1.22 12.54
N LEU A 86 0.67 -2.03 11.63
CA LEU A 86 2.04 -2.53 11.76
C LEU A 86 3.07 -1.41 11.65
N MET A 87 2.82 -0.40 10.79
CA MET A 87 3.66 0.80 10.72
C MET A 87 3.60 1.62 12.02
N LEU A 88 2.43 1.76 12.64
CA LEU A 88 2.26 2.41 13.94
C LEU A 88 3.09 1.70 15.02
N ILE A 89 2.97 0.37 15.10
CA ILE A 89 3.77 -0.46 16.01
C ILE A 89 5.26 -0.23 15.73
N PHE A 90 5.66 -0.22 14.45
CA PHE A 90 7.06 0.00 14.06
C PHE A 90 7.60 1.34 14.57
N LEU A 91 6.84 2.42 14.41
CA LEU A 91 7.30 3.77 14.77
C LEU A 91 7.62 3.93 16.25
N VAL A 92 6.94 3.16 17.11
CA VAL A 92 7.14 3.16 18.58
C VAL A 92 8.04 2.01 19.09
N THR A 93 8.43 1.08 18.22
CA THR A 93 9.16 -0.13 18.61
C THR A 93 10.70 0.06 18.60
N PRO A 94 11.42 -0.39 19.66
CA PRO A 94 12.88 -0.37 19.70
C PRO A 94 13.53 -1.23 18.61
N ALA A 95 14.77 -0.91 18.25
CA ALA A 95 15.49 -1.51 17.12
C ALA A 95 15.51 -3.06 17.09
N PHE A 96 15.63 -3.71 18.25
CA PHE A 96 15.81 -5.17 18.32
C PHE A 96 14.56 -5.99 17.91
N MET A 97 13.35 -5.41 17.93
CA MET A 97 12.10 -6.09 17.53
C MET A 97 11.65 -5.75 16.10
N GLN A 98 12.42 -4.96 15.35
CA GLN A 98 11.97 -4.45 14.05
C GLN A 98 12.03 -5.51 12.94
N LEU A 99 12.97 -6.46 12.97
CA LEU A 99 13.10 -7.50 11.92
C LEU A 99 11.85 -8.39 11.77
N PRO A 100 11.32 -9.02 12.83
CA PRO A 100 10.06 -9.77 12.72
C PRO A 100 8.90 -8.91 12.22
N LEU A 101 8.88 -7.64 12.62
CA LEU A 101 7.83 -6.71 12.22
C LEU A 101 7.88 -6.39 10.73
N PHE A 102 9.06 -6.24 10.12
CA PHE A 102 9.20 -6.06 8.67
C PHE A 102 8.71 -7.28 7.89
N ALA A 103 8.95 -8.50 8.39
CA ALA A 103 8.44 -9.72 7.77
C ALA A 103 6.91 -9.76 7.76
N VAL A 104 6.25 -9.37 8.85
CA VAL A 104 4.78 -9.34 8.89
C VAL A 104 4.25 -8.16 8.08
N MET A 105 4.87 -6.98 8.18
CA MET A 105 4.44 -5.77 7.49
C MET A 105 4.49 -5.88 5.96
N GLY A 106 5.53 -6.54 5.41
CA GLY A 106 5.62 -6.80 3.98
C GLY A 106 4.38 -7.51 3.44
N LEU A 107 3.87 -8.53 4.16
CA LEU A 107 2.68 -9.30 3.75
C LEU A 107 1.47 -8.40 3.43
N PHE A 108 1.25 -7.36 4.24
CA PHE A 108 0.09 -6.46 4.10
C PHE A 108 0.32 -5.29 3.15
N VAL A 109 1.56 -4.78 3.06
CA VAL A 109 1.87 -3.59 2.23
C VAL A 109 1.69 -3.90 0.75
N PHE A 110 2.18 -5.06 0.29
CA PHE A 110 2.17 -5.43 -1.13
C PHE A 110 0.91 -6.18 -1.57
N GLY A 111 0.20 -6.81 -0.64
CA GLY A 111 -1.00 -7.61 -0.93
C GLY A 111 -2.11 -6.85 -1.65
N THR A 112 -2.22 -5.52 -1.49
CA THR A 112 -3.30 -4.76 -2.14
C THR A 112 -3.20 -4.67 -3.65
N GLY A 113 -1.99 -4.78 -4.22
CA GLY A 113 -1.77 -4.68 -5.66
C GLY A 113 -2.60 -5.65 -6.50
N PRO A 114 -2.47 -6.99 -6.30
CA PRO A 114 -3.26 -7.97 -7.03
C PRO A 114 -4.77 -7.84 -6.77
N VAL A 115 -5.17 -7.49 -5.54
CA VAL A 115 -6.59 -7.35 -5.20
C VAL A 115 -7.23 -6.17 -5.95
N ILE A 116 -6.57 -5.00 -5.96
CA ILE A 116 -7.01 -3.83 -6.74
C ILE A 116 -7.05 -4.15 -8.24
N LEU A 117 -6.03 -4.82 -8.77
CA LEU A 117 -6.02 -5.18 -10.19
C LEU A 117 -7.17 -6.14 -10.52
N SER A 118 -7.46 -7.08 -9.63
CA SER A 118 -8.57 -8.01 -9.80
C SER A 118 -9.91 -7.28 -9.88
N GLU A 119 -10.14 -6.25 -9.04
CA GLU A 119 -11.34 -5.39 -9.06
C GLU A 119 -11.54 -4.75 -10.43
N VAL A 120 -10.47 -4.19 -11.01
CA VAL A 120 -10.52 -3.62 -12.36
C VAL A 120 -10.92 -4.69 -13.37
N HIS A 121 -10.32 -5.88 -13.30
CA HIS A 121 -10.54 -6.99 -14.23
C HIS A 121 -11.93 -7.64 -14.13
N GLN A 122 -12.66 -7.44 -13.03
CA GLN A 122 -14.01 -7.97 -12.87
C GLN A 122 -15.04 -7.33 -13.80
N LEU A 123 -14.75 -6.13 -14.33
CA LEU A 123 -15.64 -5.42 -15.25
C LEU A 123 -15.97 -6.23 -16.52
N LYS A 124 -15.06 -7.13 -16.96
CA LYS A 124 -15.22 -7.99 -18.17
C LYS A 124 -15.77 -7.23 -19.39
N ARG A 125 -15.20 -6.06 -19.68
CA ARG A 125 -15.66 -5.17 -20.78
C ARG A 125 -14.81 -5.32 -22.04
N PRO A 126 -15.36 -4.98 -23.22
CA PRO A 126 -14.59 -4.96 -24.47
C PRO A 126 -13.50 -3.87 -24.50
N ASP A 127 -13.66 -2.77 -23.76
CA ASP A 127 -12.70 -1.66 -23.66
C ASP A 127 -11.65 -1.85 -22.54
N MET A 128 -11.39 -3.10 -22.13
CA MET A 128 -10.53 -3.43 -20.99
C MET A 128 -9.09 -2.92 -21.11
N ALA A 129 -8.54 -2.94 -22.32
CA ALA A 129 -7.19 -2.42 -22.58
C ALA A 129 -7.08 -0.91 -22.25
N TYR A 130 -8.11 -0.13 -22.60
CA TYR A 130 -8.18 1.30 -22.28
C TYR A 130 -8.33 1.53 -20.77
N ILE A 131 -9.21 0.78 -20.11
CA ILE A 131 -9.43 0.88 -18.65
C ILE A 131 -8.15 0.51 -17.88
N ASN A 132 -7.46 -0.56 -18.28
CA ASN A 132 -6.17 -0.95 -17.69
C ASN A 132 -5.10 0.12 -17.92
N GLY A 133 -5.03 0.70 -19.12
CA GLY A 133 -4.12 1.81 -19.42
C GLY A 133 -4.35 2.98 -18.47
N LEU A 134 -5.61 3.42 -18.33
CA LEU A 134 -5.98 4.52 -17.45
C LEU A 134 -5.66 4.22 -15.97
N TYR A 135 -5.97 3.00 -15.51
CA TYR A 135 -5.62 2.54 -14.16
C TYR A 135 -4.09 2.58 -13.94
N MET A 136 -3.30 2.05 -14.88
CA MET A 136 -1.84 2.01 -14.76
C MET A 136 -1.26 3.42 -14.75
N THR A 137 -1.76 4.33 -15.59
CA THR A 137 -1.36 5.74 -15.58
C THR A 137 -1.67 6.41 -14.25
N LEU A 138 -2.88 6.24 -13.72
CA LEU A 138 -3.27 6.78 -12.42
C LEU A 138 -2.38 6.23 -11.31
N ASN A 139 -2.19 4.91 -11.27
CA ASN A 139 -1.32 4.26 -10.29
C ASN A 139 0.10 4.82 -10.36
N PHE A 140 0.69 4.96 -11.55
CA PHE A 140 2.03 5.53 -11.72
C PHE A 140 2.09 6.99 -11.24
N VAL A 141 1.20 7.86 -11.70
CA VAL A 141 1.20 9.28 -11.36
C VAL A 141 1.03 9.50 -9.87
N LEU A 142 0.07 8.82 -9.23
CA LEU A 142 -0.21 8.96 -7.81
C LEU A 142 0.95 8.45 -6.94
N ASN A 143 1.56 7.31 -7.30
CA ASN A 143 2.74 6.82 -6.57
C ASN A 143 3.93 7.77 -6.77
N SER A 144 4.23 8.17 -8.00
CA SER A 144 5.36 9.07 -8.30
C SER A 144 5.24 10.41 -7.58
N LEU A 145 4.05 11.02 -7.61
CA LEU A 145 3.77 12.26 -6.88
C LEU A 145 3.99 12.06 -5.38
N MET A 146 3.45 10.99 -4.81
CA MET A 146 3.54 10.75 -3.39
C MET A 146 4.97 10.42 -2.93
N ILE A 147 5.77 9.72 -3.75
CA ILE A 147 7.20 9.50 -3.47
C ILE A 147 7.92 10.84 -3.33
N LEU A 148 7.69 11.78 -4.26
CA LEU A 148 8.25 13.13 -4.18
C LEU A 148 7.79 13.86 -2.92
N LEU A 149 6.49 13.81 -2.60
CA LEU A 149 5.95 14.46 -1.39
C LEU A 149 6.54 13.89 -0.09
N VAL A 150 6.73 12.58 -0.01
CA VAL A 150 7.37 11.92 1.14
C VAL A 150 8.85 12.32 1.23
N GLY A 151 9.57 12.38 0.10
CA GLY A 151 10.96 12.86 0.08
C GLY A 151 11.07 14.31 0.56
N LEU A 152 10.27 15.21 -0.03
CA LEU A 152 10.22 16.62 0.38
C LEU A 152 9.84 16.78 1.86
N GLY A 153 8.87 15.99 2.34
CA GLY A 153 8.52 15.97 3.76
C GLY A 153 9.69 15.52 4.63
N ALA A 154 10.38 14.45 4.23
CA ALA A 154 11.52 13.94 4.98
C ALA A 154 12.65 14.97 5.08
N ASP A 155 12.92 15.72 4.00
CA ASP A 155 13.97 16.73 3.95
C ASP A 155 13.60 18.01 4.73
N THR A 156 12.32 18.35 4.82
CA THR A 156 11.85 19.63 5.42
C THR A 156 11.41 19.51 6.88
N ILE A 157 10.61 18.51 7.21
CA ILE A 157 10.04 18.29 8.56
C ILE A 157 10.59 17.05 9.26
N GLY A 158 11.53 16.36 8.60
CA GLY A 158 12.20 15.18 9.11
C GLY A 158 11.47 13.87 8.82
N TYR A 159 12.24 12.78 8.87
CA TYR A 159 11.78 11.42 8.63
C TYR A 159 10.66 10.97 9.58
N ILE A 160 10.82 11.24 10.88
CA ILE A 160 9.88 10.78 11.91
C ILE A 160 8.49 11.39 11.66
N SER A 161 8.40 12.71 11.57
CA SER A 161 7.15 13.44 11.33
C SER A 161 6.46 12.99 10.04
N THR A 162 7.23 12.87 8.96
CA THR A 162 6.73 12.45 7.65
C THR A 162 6.12 11.05 7.69
N TRP A 163 6.77 10.12 8.39
CA TRP A 163 6.29 8.75 8.49
C TRP A 163 5.04 8.64 9.38
N TRP A 164 4.94 9.43 10.45
CA TRP A 164 3.71 9.54 11.24
C TRP A 164 2.55 10.06 10.39
N ILE A 165 2.77 11.10 9.58
CA ILE A 165 1.76 11.64 8.67
C ILE A 165 1.34 10.58 7.63
N ALA A 166 2.31 9.90 7.01
CA ALA A 166 2.05 8.85 6.03
C ALA A 166 1.22 7.69 6.62
N MET A 167 1.50 7.30 7.87
CA MET A 167 0.74 6.29 8.60
C MET A 167 -0.71 6.74 8.85
N ILE A 168 -0.92 7.98 9.29
CA ILE A 168 -2.27 8.53 9.51
C ILE A 168 -3.07 8.60 8.20
N ILE A 169 -2.44 9.09 7.13
CA ILE A 169 -3.07 9.14 5.80
C ILE A 169 -3.41 7.72 5.31
N ALA A 170 -2.57 6.72 5.58
CA ALA A 170 -2.86 5.34 5.20
C ALA A 170 -4.11 4.78 5.91
N PHE A 171 -4.42 5.19 7.14
CA PHE A 171 -5.70 4.83 7.80
C PHE A 171 -6.92 5.41 7.08
N VAL A 172 -6.79 6.55 6.37
CA VAL A 172 -7.87 7.11 5.55
C VAL A 172 -8.23 6.20 4.37
N ALA A 173 -7.36 5.27 3.95
CA ALA A 173 -7.71 4.27 2.95
C ALA A 173 -8.84 3.31 3.40
N VAL A 174 -9.03 3.12 4.71
CA VAL A 174 -10.06 2.24 5.28
C VAL A 174 -11.46 2.71 4.87
N PRO A 175 -11.91 3.95 5.19
CA PRO A 175 -13.22 4.42 4.76
C PRO A 175 -13.38 4.46 3.24
N MET A 176 -12.30 4.74 2.49
CA MET A 176 -12.34 4.77 1.02
C MET A 176 -12.59 3.39 0.40
N THR A 177 -12.26 2.31 1.12
CA THR A 177 -12.53 0.93 0.67
C THR A 177 -14.03 0.65 0.60
N PHE A 178 -14.85 1.35 1.38
CA PHE A 178 -16.30 1.14 1.34
C PHE A 178 -16.97 1.68 0.08
N ILE A 179 -16.27 2.50 -0.72
CA ILE A 179 -16.74 2.97 -2.04
C ILE A 179 -16.80 1.80 -3.04
N LEU A 180 -15.97 0.78 -2.85
CA LEU A 180 -16.00 -0.43 -3.65
C LEU A 180 -17.25 -1.24 -3.27
N LYS A 181 -17.99 -1.71 -4.29
CA LYS A 181 -19.13 -2.59 -4.09
C LYS A 181 -18.65 -3.90 -3.45
N GLU A 182 -19.42 -4.45 -2.53
CA GLU A 182 -19.10 -5.76 -1.96
C GLU A 182 -19.37 -6.85 -3.02
N ASP A 183 -18.43 -7.77 -3.16
CA ASP A 183 -18.54 -8.89 -4.09
C ASP A 183 -19.74 -9.75 -3.62
N GLN A 184 -20.86 -9.70 -4.34
CA GLN A 184 -22.04 -10.53 -4.07
C GLN A 184 -21.74 -11.96 -4.51
N ARG A 185 -20.95 -12.68 -3.72
CA ARG A 185 -20.81 -14.13 -3.85
C ARG A 185 -21.83 -14.79 -2.92
N GLY A 186 -22.99 -15.11 -3.49
CA GLY A 186 -23.80 -16.25 -3.06
C GLY A 186 -23.15 -17.54 -3.52
#